data_AF-A0A2H9MJM4-F1
#
_entry.id   AF-A0A2H9MJM4-F1
#
_cell.length_a   1.000
_cell.length_b   1.000
_cell.length_c   1.000
_cell.angle_alpha   90.00
_cell.angle_beta   90.00
_cell.angle_gamma   90.00
#
_symmetry.space_group_name_H-M   'P 1'
#
loop_
_entity.id
_entity.type
_entity.pdbx_description
1 polymer ?
#
loop_
_entity_poly.entity_id
_entity_poly.type
_entity_poly.pdbx_seq_one_letter_code
_entity_poly.pdbx_strand_id
1 'polypeptide(L)'
;VLGKLKIPGYSDYLHPYDESHIIGIGKEAVEASEEEVGSRDLNFAWYQGVKISLFDVSDVEHPKEVSKFNIGDRGTDSQALSDHKAFLFSRDKNLLIIPILLAEIDESKYPNGVEANTYGDYVWQGAYVFELTLDKGFVLKGKISHDTADAMLKSGYYYSSPYSVKRSLYIDSIVYTVSDKMVKANRLDDLREISSVELPYSETSYPWYE
;
A
#
# COMPACT_ATOMS: atom_id res chain seq x y z
N VAL A 1 9.41 24.43 -10.55
CA VAL A 1 9.40 22.98 -10.85
C VAL A 1 10.14 22.81 -12.17
N LEU A 2 11.20 21.98 -12.22
CA LEU A 2 12.09 21.86 -13.39
C LEU A 2 11.62 20.80 -14.41
N GLY A 3 10.80 19.84 -14.00
CA GLY A 3 10.20 18.82 -14.87
C GLY A 3 8.83 18.36 -14.38
N LYS A 4 7.99 17.84 -15.27
CA LYS A 4 6.66 17.28 -14.94
C LYS A 4 6.41 16.02 -15.74
N LEU A 5 6.06 14.94 -15.04
CA LEU A 5 5.53 13.72 -15.64
C LEU A 5 4.00 13.70 -15.46
N LYS A 6 3.24 13.71 -16.56
CA LYS A 6 1.78 13.52 -16.51
C LYS A 6 1.49 12.03 -16.53
N ILE A 7 1.16 11.47 -15.37
CA ILE A 7 0.68 10.10 -15.19
C ILE A 7 -0.61 10.13 -14.37
N PRO A 8 -1.51 9.14 -14.56
CA PRO A 8 -2.61 8.93 -13.62
C PRO A 8 -2.07 8.71 -12.20
N GLY A 9 -2.82 9.15 -11.19
CA GLY A 9 -2.41 9.04 -9.79
C GLY A 9 -1.38 10.07 -9.31
N TYR A 10 -0.89 9.88 -8.10
CA TYR A 10 0.08 10.73 -7.42
C TYR A 10 0.97 9.93 -6.47
N SER A 11 2.02 10.55 -5.92
CA SER A 11 2.86 9.98 -4.87
C SER A 11 2.79 10.88 -3.63
N ASP A 12 2.47 10.28 -2.48
CA ASP A 12 2.53 10.92 -1.15
C ASP A 12 3.92 10.82 -0.54
N TYR A 13 4.63 9.73 -0.82
CA TYR A 13 5.98 9.48 -0.34
C TYR A 13 6.92 9.15 -1.50
N LEU A 14 8.11 9.74 -1.46
CA LEU A 14 9.20 9.49 -2.41
C LEU A 14 10.42 9.01 -1.64
N HIS A 15 11.04 7.94 -2.12
CA HIS A 15 12.21 7.31 -1.54
C HIS A 15 13.31 7.13 -2.60
N PRO A 16 14.55 7.60 -2.38
CA PRO A 16 15.65 7.34 -3.30
C PRO A 16 15.93 5.84 -3.43
N TYR A 17 15.90 5.31 -4.64
CA TYR A 17 16.42 3.96 -4.93
C TYR A 17 17.94 4.02 -5.12
N ASP A 18 18.41 5.00 -5.90
CA ASP A 18 19.81 5.35 -6.10
C ASP A 18 19.97 6.82 -6.58
N GLU A 19 21.12 7.18 -7.16
CA GLU A 19 21.41 8.54 -7.62
C GLU A 19 20.47 9.05 -8.72
N SER A 20 19.88 8.16 -9.51
CA SER A 20 19.05 8.51 -10.66
C SER A 20 17.68 7.83 -10.65
N HIS A 21 17.30 7.17 -9.55
CA HIS A 21 16.02 6.48 -9.46
C HIS A 21 15.30 6.78 -8.15
N ILE A 22 13.98 6.95 -8.23
CA ILE A 22 13.10 7.26 -7.10
C ILE A 22 11.94 6.26 -7.07
N ILE A 23 11.65 5.72 -5.89
CA ILE A 23 10.44 4.95 -5.60
C ILE A 23 9.37 5.94 -5.13
N GLY A 24 8.20 5.94 -5.76
CA GLY A 24 7.02 6.65 -5.28
C GLY A 24 5.97 5.71 -4.72
N ILE A 25 5.30 6.13 -3.65
CA ILE A 25 4.13 5.47 -3.07
C ILE A 25 3.02 6.51 -3.01
N GLY A 26 1.84 6.15 -3.49
CA GLY A 26 0.67 7.02 -3.45
C GLY A 26 -0.58 6.26 -3.84
N LYS A 27 -1.47 6.94 -4.55
CA LYS A 27 -2.68 6.34 -5.11
C LYS A 27 -2.68 6.42 -6.63
N GLU A 28 -3.27 5.42 -7.27
CA GLU A 28 -3.73 5.59 -8.65
C GLU A 28 -4.93 6.56 -8.66
N ALA A 29 -5.24 7.19 -9.78
CA ALA A 29 -6.39 8.09 -9.87
C ALA A 29 -7.03 8.07 -11.27
N VAL A 30 -8.34 8.29 -11.30
CA VAL A 30 -9.13 8.45 -12.53
C VAL A 30 -9.68 9.88 -12.56
N GLU A 31 -9.40 10.61 -13.65
CA GLU A 31 -9.93 11.96 -13.85
C GLU A 31 -11.47 11.91 -13.84
N ALA A 32 -12.11 12.90 -13.19
CA ALA A 32 -13.57 13.00 -13.20
C ALA A 32 -14.09 13.22 -14.63
N SER A 33 -15.27 12.68 -14.93
CA SER A 33 -15.93 12.91 -16.22
C SER A 33 -16.32 14.39 -16.40
N GLU A 34 -16.51 14.84 -17.64
CA GLU A 34 -16.94 16.21 -17.93
C GLU A 34 -18.27 16.56 -17.24
N GLU A 35 -19.17 15.59 -17.09
CA GLU A 35 -20.43 15.74 -16.36
C GLU A 35 -20.20 15.96 -14.86
N GLU A 36 -19.31 15.20 -14.24
CA GLU A 36 -18.96 15.37 -12.83
C GLU A 36 -18.24 16.69 -12.57
N VAL A 37 -17.38 17.12 -13.48
CA VAL A 37 -16.74 18.45 -13.44
C VAL A 37 -17.79 19.54 -13.56
N GLY A 38 -18.70 19.44 -14.53
CA GLY A 38 -19.74 20.44 -14.78
C GLY A 38 -20.79 20.54 -13.66
N SER A 39 -21.16 19.41 -13.06
CA SER A 39 -22.13 19.37 -11.95
C SER A 39 -21.57 19.94 -10.64
N ARG A 40 -20.25 19.89 -10.44
CA ARG A 40 -19.58 20.36 -9.22
C ARG A 40 -18.84 21.68 -9.39
N ASP A 41 -18.68 22.16 -10.62
CA ASP A 41 -17.80 23.28 -10.99
C ASP A 41 -16.38 23.13 -10.42
N LEU A 42 -15.85 21.90 -10.46
CA LEU A 42 -14.59 21.53 -9.86
C LEU A 42 -13.83 20.53 -10.75
N ASN A 43 -12.56 20.82 -11.03
CA ASN A 43 -11.64 19.86 -11.64
C ASN A 43 -11.07 18.96 -10.55
N PHE A 44 -11.37 17.67 -10.61
CA PHE A 44 -10.89 16.71 -9.62
C PHE A 44 -10.66 15.32 -10.24
N ALA A 45 -10.07 14.42 -9.46
CA ALA A 45 -9.88 13.02 -9.81
C ALA A 45 -10.26 12.13 -8.63
N TRP A 46 -10.80 10.95 -8.93
CA TRP A 46 -11.08 9.92 -7.94
C TRP A 46 -9.82 9.10 -7.70
N TYR A 47 -9.25 9.18 -6.49
CA TYR A 47 -8.18 8.26 -6.08
C TYR A 47 -8.68 6.80 -6.10
N GLN A 48 -7.81 5.85 -6.36
CA GLN A 48 -8.13 4.43 -6.47
C GLN A 48 -7.32 3.63 -5.44
N GLY A 49 -6.83 2.45 -5.81
CA GLY A 49 -5.94 1.66 -4.97
C GLY A 49 -4.59 2.32 -4.70
N VAL A 50 -3.78 1.65 -3.87
CA VAL A 50 -2.40 2.07 -3.62
C VAL A 50 -1.57 1.81 -4.86
N LYS A 51 -0.73 2.77 -5.23
CA LYS A 51 0.23 2.64 -6.33
C LYS A 51 1.65 2.76 -5.79
N ILE A 52 2.52 1.84 -6.22
CA ILE A 52 3.97 2.00 -6.13
C ILE A 52 4.55 2.17 -7.53
N SER A 53 5.46 3.12 -7.68
CA SER A 53 6.08 3.49 -8.96
C SER A 53 7.59 3.60 -8.79
N LEU A 54 8.34 3.25 -9.82
CA LEU A 54 9.78 3.46 -9.92
C LEU A 54 10.02 4.43 -11.06
N PHE A 55 10.74 5.51 -10.78
CA PHE A 55 11.04 6.57 -11.72
C PHE A 55 12.52 6.62 -12.03
N ASP A 56 12.87 6.72 -13.31
CA ASP A 56 14.18 7.19 -13.78
C ASP A 56 14.14 8.71 -13.86
N VAL A 57 15.04 9.35 -13.10
CA VAL A 57 15.19 10.81 -12.99
C VAL A 57 16.59 11.26 -13.40
N SER A 58 17.30 10.46 -14.20
CA SER A 58 18.61 10.84 -14.80
C SER A 58 18.53 12.15 -15.60
N ASP A 59 17.40 12.40 -16.25
CA ASP A 59 16.99 13.71 -16.75
C ASP A 59 15.86 14.26 -15.87
N VAL A 60 16.21 15.20 -14.98
CA VAL A 60 15.27 15.81 -14.02
C VAL A 60 14.20 16.69 -14.69
N GLU A 61 14.42 17.13 -15.93
CA GLU A 61 13.42 17.87 -16.70
C GLU A 61 12.38 16.92 -17.31
N HIS A 62 12.77 15.66 -17.55
CA HIS A 62 11.93 14.63 -18.19
C HIS A 62 11.96 13.29 -17.44
N PRO A 63 11.47 13.23 -16.17
CA PRO A 63 11.43 11.99 -15.42
C PRO A 63 10.50 10.97 -16.08
N LYS A 64 10.82 9.67 -15.96
CA LYS A 64 10.10 8.57 -16.61
C LYS A 64 9.68 7.52 -15.58
N GLU A 65 8.42 7.10 -15.61
CA GLU A 65 7.97 5.93 -14.84
C GLU A 65 8.44 4.66 -15.57
N VAL A 66 9.40 3.95 -14.99
CA VAL A 66 10.01 2.74 -15.59
C VAL A 66 9.37 1.46 -15.07
N SER A 67 8.71 1.50 -13.92
CA SER A 67 7.89 0.39 -13.42
C SER A 67 6.79 0.91 -12.52
N LYS A 68 5.67 0.19 -12.45
CA LYS A 68 4.61 0.45 -11.48
C LYS A 68 3.90 -0.84 -11.07
N PHE A 69 3.27 -0.81 -9.91
CA PHE A 69 2.40 -1.87 -9.41
C PHE A 69 1.21 -1.23 -8.67
N ASN A 70 -0.01 -1.59 -9.09
CA ASN A 70 -1.25 -1.13 -8.46
C ASN A 70 -1.77 -2.22 -7.51
N ILE A 71 -2.25 -1.81 -6.34
CA ILE A 71 -2.71 -2.68 -5.26
C ILE A 71 -4.15 -2.32 -4.92
N GLY A 72 -5.05 -3.27 -5.23
CA GLY A 72 -6.47 -3.19 -4.92
C GLY A 72 -7.19 -2.02 -5.58
N ASP A 73 -8.42 -1.80 -5.10
CA ASP A 73 -9.32 -0.78 -5.60
C ASP A 73 -9.42 0.41 -4.64
N ARG A 74 -10.24 1.41 -5.01
CA ARG A 74 -10.55 2.56 -4.17
C ARG A 74 -11.00 2.10 -2.78
N GLY A 75 -10.32 2.61 -1.76
CA GLY A 75 -10.45 2.18 -0.38
C GLY A 75 -9.22 1.44 0.14
N THR A 76 -8.42 0.83 -0.75
CA THR A 76 -7.13 0.22 -0.37
C THR A 76 -6.22 1.29 0.21
N ASP A 77 -5.58 1.00 1.34
CA ASP A 77 -4.78 1.97 2.07
C ASP A 77 -3.46 1.40 2.62
N SER A 78 -2.58 2.30 3.05
CA SER A 78 -1.26 1.94 3.59
C SER A 78 -0.77 2.99 4.58
N GLN A 79 -0.17 2.55 5.69
CA GLN A 79 0.55 3.47 6.58
C GLN A 79 1.74 4.14 5.89
N ALA A 80 2.32 3.53 4.85
CA ALA A 80 3.46 4.10 4.12
C ALA A 80 3.12 5.39 3.35
N LEU A 81 1.84 5.70 3.19
CA LEU A 81 1.38 6.94 2.55
C LEU A 81 1.51 8.16 3.47
N SER A 82 1.52 7.96 4.79
CA SER A 82 1.56 9.04 5.78
C SER A 82 2.70 8.94 6.78
N ASP A 83 3.30 7.75 6.92
CA ASP A 83 4.43 7.48 7.80
C ASP A 83 5.55 6.75 7.06
N HIS A 84 6.63 7.47 6.75
CA HIS A 84 7.80 6.92 6.07
C HIS A 84 8.48 5.77 6.82
N LYS A 85 8.23 5.59 8.13
CA LYS A 85 8.78 4.45 8.91
C LYS A 85 8.02 3.15 8.67
N ALA A 86 6.85 3.20 8.04
CA ALA A 86 6.11 2.01 7.63
C ALA A 86 6.69 1.37 6.35
N PHE A 87 7.50 2.11 5.60
CA PHE A 87 8.18 1.66 4.40
C PHE A 87 9.54 1.06 4.74
N LEU A 88 9.78 -0.18 4.31
CA LEU A 88 11.08 -0.84 4.42
C LEU A 88 11.65 -1.06 3.02
N PHE A 89 12.84 -0.52 2.77
CA PHE A 89 13.57 -0.76 1.54
C PHE A 89 15.02 -1.14 1.83
N SER A 90 15.52 -2.13 1.10
CA SER A 90 16.94 -2.51 1.09
C SER A 90 17.37 -2.86 -0.32
N ARG A 91 18.18 -1.99 -0.92
CA ARG A 91 18.74 -2.20 -2.25
C ARG A 91 19.61 -3.46 -2.30
N ASP A 92 20.46 -3.68 -1.30
CA ASP A 92 21.37 -4.84 -1.26
C ASP A 92 20.64 -6.18 -1.21
N LYS A 93 19.38 -6.18 -0.74
CA LYS A 93 18.50 -7.35 -0.70
C LYS A 93 17.46 -7.35 -1.83
N ASN A 94 17.44 -6.32 -2.67
CA ASN A 94 16.36 -6.05 -3.62
C ASN A 94 14.98 -6.11 -2.94
N LEU A 95 14.86 -5.66 -1.69
CA LEU A 95 13.70 -5.88 -0.85
C LEU A 95 12.91 -4.59 -0.68
N LEU A 96 11.59 -4.67 -0.87
CA LEU A 96 10.64 -3.63 -0.52
C LEU A 96 9.46 -4.24 0.23
N ILE A 97 9.13 -3.71 1.41
CA ILE A 97 7.96 -4.14 2.19
C ILE A 97 7.12 -2.92 2.59
N ILE A 98 5.80 -3.03 2.36
CA ILE A 98 4.81 -2.02 2.77
C ILE A 98 3.59 -2.67 3.42
N PRO A 99 3.06 -2.11 4.52
CA PRO A 99 1.78 -2.54 5.07
C PRO A 99 0.63 -2.11 4.15
N ILE A 100 -0.36 -2.96 3.95
CA ILE A 100 -1.53 -2.75 3.10
C ILE A 100 -2.79 -3.16 3.88
N LEU A 101 -3.79 -2.28 3.85
CA LEU A 101 -5.19 -2.61 4.08
C LEU A 101 -5.86 -2.68 2.71
N LEU A 102 -6.13 -3.89 2.22
CA LEU A 102 -6.62 -4.15 0.88
C LEU A 102 -8.14 -4.01 0.84
N ALA A 103 -8.62 -3.22 -0.12
CA ALA A 103 -10.02 -3.17 -0.49
C ALA A 103 -10.18 -3.64 -1.94
N GLU A 104 -11.19 -4.47 -2.19
CA GLU A 104 -11.50 -4.99 -3.53
C GLU A 104 -12.99 -4.79 -3.83
N ILE A 105 -13.28 -4.44 -5.08
CA ILE A 105 -14.65 -4.30 -5.59
C ILE A 105 -15.07 -5.63 -6.19
N ASP A 106 -16.19 -6.16 -5.70
CA ASP A 106 -16.88 -7.28 -6.35
C ASP A 106 -17.64 -6.76 -7.57
N GLU A 107 -17.01 -6.85 -8.74
CA GLU A 107 -17.59 -6.39 -10.02
C GLU A 107 -18.93 -7.04 -10.35
N SER A 108 -19.24 -8.22 -9.79
CA SER A 108 -20.53 -8.89 -10.01
C SER A 108 -21.72 -8.11 -9.44
N LYS A 109 -21.48 -7.22 -8.46
CA LYS A 109 -22.48 -6.30 -7.91
C LYS A 109 -22.79 -5.12 -8.84
N TYR A 110 -22.00 -4.92 -9.91
CA TYR A 110 -22.04 -3.76 -10.80
C TYR A 110 -22.16 -4.18 -12.28
N PRO A 111 -23.30 -4.75 -12.72
CA PRO A 111 -23.47 -5.29 -14.07
C PRO A 111 -23.36 -4.24 -15.19
N ASN A 112 -23.45 -2.95 -14.87
CA ASN A 112 -23.34 -1.84 -15.81
C ASN A 112 -21.96 -1.15 -15.75
N GLY A 113 -20.98 -1.77 -15.10
CA GLY A 113 -19.66 -1.19 -14.86
C GLY A 113 -19.53 -0.54 -13.49
N VAL A 114 -18.29 -0.45 -13.01
CA VAL A 114 -17.94 0.16 -11.72
C VAL A 114 -17.67 1.65 -11.91
N GLU A 115 -18.42 2.50 -11.21
CA GLU A 115 -18.16 3.94 -11.20
C GLU A 115 -16.84 4.24 -10.47
N ALA A 116 -16.08 5.24 -10.94
CA ALA A 116 -14.76 5.58 -10.36
C ALA A 116 -14.80 6.04 -8.89
N ASN A 117 -15.97 6.42 -8.38
CA ASN A 117 -16.21 6.81 -6.99
C ASN A 117 -16.49 5.61 -6.06
N THR A 118 -16.69 4.41 -6.60
CA THR A 118 -17.10 3.20 -5.89
C THR A 118 -15.99 2.74 -4.96
N TYR A 119 -16.32 2.42 -3.71
CA TYR A 119 -15.38 1.85 -2.75
C TYR A 119 -15.46 0.31 -2.77
N GLY A 120 -14.30 -0.33 -2.64
CA GLY A 120 -14.20 -1.76 -2.37
C GLY A 120 -14.48 -2.11 -0.91
N ASP A 121 -14.75 -3.38 -0.68
CA ASP A 121 -14.87 -3.97 0.65
C ASP A 121 -13.47 -4.35 1.15
N TYR A 122 -13.20 -4.17 2.46
CA TYR A 122 -11.93 -4.61 3.04
C TYR A 122 -11.85 -6.13 3.08
N VAL A 123 -10.86 -6.70 2.39
CA VAL A 123 -10.72 -8.16 2.22
C VAL A 123 -9.46 -8.72 2.86
N TRP A 124 -8.45 -7.88 3.13
CA TRP A 124 -7.18 -8.34 3.68
C TRP A 124 -6.37 -7.23 4.35
N GLN A 125 -5.60 -7.57 5.38
CA GLN A 125 -4.64 -6.67 6.00
C GLN A 125 -3.31 -7.41 6.26
N GLY A 126 -2.19 -6.74 5.99
CA GLY A 126 -0.86 -7.25 6.34
C GLY A 126 0.26 -6.47 5.65
N ALA A 127 1.41 -7.10 5.44
CA ALA A 127 2.52 -6.56 4.66
C ALA A 127 2.65 -7.24 3.29
N TYR A 128 2.78 -6.45 2.24
CA TYR A 128 3.18 -6.92 0.91
C TYR A 128 4.70 -6.90 0.82
N VAL A 129 5.28 -8.00 0.35
CA VAL A 129 6.74 -8.17 0.20
C VAL A 129 7.08 -8.26 -1.27
N PHE A 130 7.87 -7.32 -1.75
CA PHE A 130 8.32 -7.22 -3.13
C PHE A 130 9.83 -7.45 -3.25
N GLU A 131 10.22 -8.10 -4.33
CA GLU A 131 11.54 -7.97 -4.94
C GLU A 131 11.50 -6.74 -5.86
N LEU A 132 12.43 -5.81 -5.70
CA LEU A 132 12.54 -4.61 -6.54
C LEU A 132 13.93 -4.52 -7.13
N THR A 133 14.01 -4.57 -8.46
CA THR A 133 15.24 -4.34 -9.24
C THR A 133 14.96 -3.40 -10.41
N LEU A 134 15.99 -2.76 -10.96
CA LEU A 134 15.82 -1.85 -12.11
C LEU A 134 15.39 -2.59 -13.39
N ASP A 135 15.79 -3.85 -13.57
CA ASP A 135 15.50 -4.65 -14.75
C ASP A 135 14.10 -5.30 -14.72
N LYS A 136 13.63 -5.74 -13.54
CA LYS A 136 12.32 -6.39 -13.39
C LYS A 136 11.23 -5.47 -12.86
N GLY A 137 11.60 -4.35 -12.23
CA GLY A 137 10.67 -3.53 -11.48
C GLY A 137 10.16 -4.23 -10.22
N PHE A 138 8.89 -4.01 -9.89
CA PHE A 138 8.25 -4.62 -8.72
C PHE A 138 7.76 -6.04 -9.00
N VAL A 139 8.28 -7.01 -8.26
CA VAL A 139 7.84 -8.42 -8.29
C VAL A 139 7.30 -8.81 -6.91
N LEU A 140 5.99 -9.05 -6.80
CA LEU A 140 5.38 -9.50 -5.55
C LEU A 140 5.87 -10.91 -5.19
N LYS A 141 6.58 -11.05 -4.07
CA LYS A 141 7.08 -12.34 -3.57
C LYS A 141 6.07 -13.04 -2.68
N GLY A 142 5.23 -12.26 -2.01
CA GLY A 142 4.12 -12.76 -1.21
C GLY A 142 3.63 -11.72 -0.21
N LYS A 143 2.80 -12.18 0.71
CA LYS A 143 2.11 -11.34 1.68
C LYS A 143 2.20 -11.98 3.06
N ILE A 144 2.35 -11.17 4.11
CA ILE A 144 2.43 -11.62 5.51
C ILE A 144 1.30 -10.92 6.29
N SER A 145 0.41 -11.68 6.91
CA SER A 145 -0.67 -11.14 7.75
C SER A 145 -0.53 -11.63 9.19
N HIS A 146 -0.99 -10.81 10.14
CA HIS A 146 -1.18 -11.19 11.53
C HIS A 146 -2.66 -11.49 11.83
N ASP A 147 -3.58 -11.05 10.97
CA ASP A 147 -5.01 -11.30 11.13
C ASP A 147 -5.39 -12.71 10.67
N THR A 148 -6.43 -13.25 11.30
CA THR A 148 -7.12 -14.46 10.82
C THR A 148 -8.21 -14.07 9.82
N ALA A 149 -8.58 -14.99 8.92
CA ALA A 149 -9.67 -14.76 7.97
C ALA A 149 -10.98 -14.28 8.64
N ASP A 150 -11.28 -14.77 9.85
CA ASP A 150 -12.47 -14.40 10.61
C ASP A 150 -12.48 -12.94 11.12
N ALA A 151 -11.33 -12.28 11.19
CA ALA A 151 -11.22 -10.88 11.64
C ALA A 151 -11.70 -9.90 10.56
N MET A 152 -11.49 -10.24 9.28
CA MET A 152 -11.94 -9.42 8.14
C MET A 152 -13.46 -9.42 7.98
N LEU A 153 -14.12 -10.56 8.26
CA LEU A 153 -15.57 -10.70 8.11
C LEU A 153 -16.39 -9.81 9.07
N LYS A 154 -15.75 -9.21 10.08
CA LYS A 154 -16.41 -8.34 11.06
C LYS A 154 -16.26 -6.85 10.76
N SER A 155 -15.42 -6.46 9.79
CA SER A 155 -15.30 -5.06 9.40
C SER A 155 -16.43 -4.69 8.45
N GLY A 156 -17.32 -3.80 8.90
CA GLY A 156 -18.21 -3.06 8.00
C GLY A 156 -17.41 -1.96 7.27
N TYR A 157 -17.95 -0.74 7.23
CA TYR A 157 -17.30 0.41 6.58
C TYR A 157 -15.97 0.88 7.21
N TYR A 158 -15.58 0.33 8.36
CA TYR A 158 -14.35 0.69 9.06
C TYR A 158 -13.60 -0.58 9.46
N TYR A 159 -12.31 -0.61 9.13
CA TYR A 159 -11.39 -1.66 9.58
C TYR A 159 -10.47 -1.10 10.67
N SER A 160 -10.49 -1.73 11.83
CA SER A 160 -9.51 -1.50 12.90
C SER A 160 -9.23 -2.81 13.60
N SER A 161 -7.97 -3.22 13.60
CA SER A 161 -7.51 -4.42 14.30
C SER A 161 -6.17 -4.13 14.95
N PRO A 162 -5.95 -4.54 16.21
CA PRO A 162 -4.63 -4.46 16.85
C PRO A 162 -3.61 -5.43 16.23
N TYR A 163 -4.08 -6.36 15.40
CA TYR A 163 -3.23 -7.19 14.55
C TYR A 163 -2.83 -6.50 13.25
N SER A 164 -3.32 -5.29 12.96
CA SER A 164 -2.93 -4.60 11.72
C SER A 164 -1.41 -4.41 11.66
N VAL A 165 -0.75 -5.01 10.67
CA VAL A 165 0.70 -4.85 10.47
C VAL A 165 1.01 -3.38 10.17
N LYS A 166 1.92 -2.80 10.96
CA LYS A 166 2.31 -1.38 10.91
C LYS A 166 3.75 -1.19 10.46
N ARG A 167 4.63 -2.10 10.84
CA ARG A 167 6.07 -2.00 10.60
C ARG A 167 6.62 -3.31 10.09
N SER A 168 7.72 -3.20 9.36
CA SER A 168 8.55 -4.32 9.01
C SER A 168 10.02 -3.97 9.18
N LEU A 169 10.84 -4.96 9.47
CA LEU A 169 12.30 -4.88 9.46
C LEU A 169 12.85 -6.24 9.04
N TYR A 170 14.16 -6.31 8.79
CA TYR A 170 14.84 -7.58 8.57
C TYR A 170 16.14 -7.64 9.37
N ILE A 171 16.51 -8.86 9.77
CA ILE A 171 17.82 -9.18 10.33
C ILE A 171 18.32 -10.40 9.57
N ASP A 172 19.49 -10.27 8.94
CA ASP A 172 20.08 -11.28 8.07
C ASP A 172 19.11 -11.79 6.97
N SER A 173 18.56 -12.98 7.15
CA SER A 173 17.64 -13.65 6.23
C SER A 173 16.23 -13.82 6.81
N ILE A 174 15.88 -13.02 7.82
CA ILE A 174 14.58 -13.08 8.51
C ILE A 174 13.90 -11.72 8.38
N VAL A 175 12.65 -11.73 7.92
CA VAL A 175 11.75 -10.58 7.94
C VAL A 175 10.91 -10.64 9.21
N TYR A 176 10.80 -9.50 9.89
CA TYR A 176 9.90 -9.33 11.01
C TYR A 176 8.80 -8.34 10.63
N THR A 177 7.55 -8.71 10.88
CA THR A 177 6.39 -7.81 10.79
C THR A 177 5.85 -7.54 12.19
N VAL A 178 5.42 -6.31 12.42
CA VAL A 178 5.00 -5.83 13.75
C VAL A 178 3.63 -5.16 13.64
N SER A 179 2.70 -5.60 14.49
CA SER A 179 1.44 -4.93 14.80
C SER A 179 1.42 -4.53 16.28
N ASP A 180 0.32 -3.94 16.77
CA ASP A 180 0.22 -3.58 18.19
C ASP A 180 0.18 -4.82 19.11
N LYS A 181 -0.27 -5.95 18.56
CA LYS A 181 -0.52 -7.19 19.31
C LYS A 181 0.37 -8.36 18.92
N MET A 182 1.21 -8.24 17.89
CA MET A 182 2.03 -9.37 17.45
C MET A 182 3.34 -8.90 16.79
N VAL A 183 4.40 -9.67 17.04
CA VAL A 183 5.58 -9.73 16.16
C VAL A 183 5.62 -11.10 15.51
N LYS A 184 5.77 -11.14 14.19
CA LYS A 184 5.89 -12.38 13.42
C LYS A 184 7.21 -12.39 12.66
N ALA A 185 7.87 -13.54 12.64
CA ALA A 185 9.11 -13.77 11.93
C ALA A 185 8.90 -14.74 10.76
N ASN A 186 9.34 -14.35 9.58
CA ASN A 186 9.25 -15.14 8.36
C ASN A 186 10.64 -15.23 7.70
N ARG A 187 10.93 -16.33 7.03
CA ARG A 187 12.15 -16.41 6.21
C ARG A 187 12.06 -15.41 5.05
N LEU A 188 13.17 -14.76 4.69
CA LEU A 188 13.17 -13.78 3.61
C LEU A 188 12.99 -14.42 2.21
N ASP A 189 13.39 -15.67 2.03
CA ASP A 189 13.42 -16.34 0.73
C ASP A 189 12.06 -16.92 0.29
N ASP A 190 11.33 -17.57 1.21
CA ASP A 190 10.04 -18.20 0.93
C ASP A 190 8.88 -17.64 1.75
N LEU A 191 9.14 -16.64 2.62
CA LEU A 191 8.17 -16.01 3.52
C LEU A 191 7.46 -16.99 4.46
N ARG A 192 7.97 -18.21 4.63
CA ARG A 192 7.41 -19.17 5.56
C ARG A 192 7.58 -18.66 6.98
N GLU A 193 6.49 -18.76 7.76
CA GLU A 193 6.52 -18.41 9.17
C GLU A 193 7.54 -19.30 9.91
N ILE A 194 8.39 -18.66 10.71
CA ILE A 194 9.35 -19.29 11.61
C ILE A 194 8.75 -19.35 13.01
N SER A 195 8.24 -18.19 13.47
CA SER A 195 7.62 -18.04 14.80
C SER A 195 6.82 -16.74 14.87
N SER A 196 5.96 -16.65 15.89
CA SER A 196 5.23 -15.45 16.25
C SER A 196 5.17 -15.31 17.77
N VAL A 197 5.04 -14.08 18.25
CA VAL A 197 4.85 -13.75 19.66
C VAL A 197 3.74 -12.71 19.79
N GLU A 198 2.79 -12.99 20.68
CA GLU A 198 1.74 -12.04 21.07
C GLU A 198 2.33 -10.97 22.00
N LEU A 199 1.95 -9.73 21.78
CA LEU A 199 2.30 -8.60 22.62
C LEU A 199 1.15 -8.30 23.59
N PRO A 200 1.45 -7.87 24.82
CA PRO A 200 0.42 -7.37 25.71
C PRO A 200 -0.26 -6.16 25.07
N TYR A 201 -1.56 -6.26 24.83
CA TYR A 201 -2.38 -5.21 24.25
C TYR A 201 -3.54 -4.89 25.19
N SER A 202 -3.65 -3.62 25.57
CA SER A 202 -4.83 -3.08 26.25
C SER A 202 -5.56 -2.17 25.29
N GLU A 203 -6.84 -2.40 25.06
CA GLU A 203 -7.67 -1.39 24.39
C GLU A 203 -7.72 -0.16 25.29
N THR A 204 -7.09 0.93 24.84
CA THR A 204 -7.27 2.22 25.46
C THR A 204 -8.68 2.70 25.10
N SER A 205 -9.68 2.35 25.90
CA SER A 205 -11.01 2.95 25.78
C SER A 205 -10.87 4.43 26.12
N TYR A 206 -10.97 5.31 25.14
CA TYR A 206 -11.16 6.73 25.42
C TYR A 206 -12.58 6.90 25.96
N PRO A 207 -12.76 7.40 27.19
CA PRO A 207 -14.07 7.54 27.80
C PRO A 207 -14.75 8.78 27.21
N TRP A 208 -15.26 8.70 25.98
CA TRP A 208 -16.12 9.75 25.42
C TRP A 208 -17.29 9.13 24.65
N TYR A 209 -18.48 9.62 25.00
CA TYR A 209 -19.84 9.14 24.70
C TYR A 209 -20.40 8.08 25.67
N GLU A 210 -20.68 8.51 26.91
CA GLU A 210 -21.92 8.13 27.61
C GLU A 210 -23.03 9.14 27.28
#